data_AF-A0A9E3PWM5-F1
#
_entry.id   AF-A0A9E3PWM5-F1
#
_cell.length_a   1.000
_cell.length_b   1.000
_cell.length_c   1.000
_cell.angle_alpha   90.00
_cell.angle_beta   90.00
_cell.angle_gamma   90.00
#
_symmetry.space_group_name_H-M   'P 1'
#
loop_
_entity.id
_entity.type
_entity.pdbx_description
1 polymer ?
#
loop_
_entity_poly.entity_id
_entity_poly.type
_entity_poly.pdbx_seq_one_letter_code
_entity_poly.pdbx_strand_id
1 'polypeptide(L)'
;MSGAGVRLFVFGMGYSAGRIAAALPMARIAGTGRGGQVAFDDADRVRFELARATHILSSVPPGEDDPVLAGYGRDLAATRAWTGYLSSTGVYGDTGGAWVDEHAPTGGGRRRARAAADAAWLARGARVFRLPGIYGPGRSPLDRIRAGDARRIDAPGQVFSRVHVDDIARGVIAAFDAPPGAYNLADDLPAPQAEVIAFGCRLLGMPVPPVEPVDAAELSPAARAFYAENRRVANGRAKRLLGWRPAFPDYRFGLRALNASTSPMPASSAPAAASGDQR
;
A
#
# COMPACT_ATOMS: atom_id res chain seq x y z
N MET A 1 -6.70 0.52 -19.49
CA MET A 1 -6.56 -0.94 -19.65
C MET A 1 -7.83 -1.58 -19.15
N SER A 2 -8.69 -2.06 -20.05
CA SER A 2 -9.98 -2.66 -19.71
C SER A 2 -9.75 -4.04 -19.12
N GLY A 3 -10.17 -4.29 -17.86
CA GLY A 3 -10.12 -5.61 -17.22
C GLY A 3 -11.06 -6.67 -17.83
N ALA A 4 -11.36 -6.56 -19.13
CA ALA A 4 -12.20 -7.50 -19.85
C ALA A 4 -11.53 -8.87 -19.87
N GLY A 5 -12.26 -9.91 -19.46
CA GLY A 5 -11.73 -11.28 -19.33
C GLY A 5 -11.03 -11.57 -18.00
N VAL A 6 -10.76 -10.56 -17.17
CA VAL A 6 -10.18 -10.78 -15.84
C VAL A 6 -11.25 -11.34 -14.89
N ARG A 7 -10.96 -12.52 -14.35
CA ARG A 7 -11.60 -13.10 -13.17
C ARG A 7 -10.59 -13.07 -12.03
N LEU A 8 -10.73 -12.11 -11.13
CA LEU A 8 -9.84 -11.88 -9.99
C LEU A 8 -10.44 -12.49 -8.73
N PHE A 9 -9.74 -13.46 -8.15
CA PHE A 9 -10.02 -13.95 -6.81
C PHE A 9 -9.05 -13.33 -5.80
N VAL A 10 -9.56 -12.75 -4.72
CA VAL A 10 -8.74 -12.10 -3.69
C VAL A 10 -8.87 -12.82 -2.36
N PHE A 11 -7.76 -13.33 -1.83
CA PHE A 11 -7.68 -13.70 -0.42
C PHE A 11 -7.47 -12.44 0.43
N GLY A 12 -8.42 -12.15 1.31
CA GLY A 12 -8.35 -11.03 2.26
C GLY A 12 -8.61 -9.66 1.65
N MET A 13 -9.81 -9.41 1.14
CA MET A 13 -10.31 -8.16 0.58
C MET A 13 -10.34 -7.01 1.61
N GLY A 14 -9.16 -6.44 1.87
CA GLY A 14 -8.94 -5.29 2.74
C GLY A 14 -8.73 -3.98 1.96
N TYR A 15 -8.12 -2.99 2.59
CA TYR A 15 -7.97 -1.63 2.03
C TYR A 15 -7.32 -1.60 0.63
N SER A 16 -6.10 -2.11 0.49
CA SER A 16 -5.38 -2.07 -0.79
C SER A 16 -5.99 -3.01 -1.84
N ALA A 17 -6.44 -4.19 -1.43
CA ALA A 17 -7.04 -5.16 -2.35
C ALA A 17 -8.41 -4.70 -2.86
N GLY A 18 -9.22 -4.07 -2.01
CA GLY A 18 -10.45 -3.41 -2.41
C GLY A 18 -10.19 -2.28 -3.41
N ARG A 19 -9.09 -1.53 -3.25
CA ARG A 19 -8.70 -0.49 -4.21
C ARG A 19 -8.25 -1.07 -5.56
N ILE A 20 -7.50 -2.18 -5.54
CA ILE A 20 -7.14 -2.93 -6.76
C ILE A 20 -8.40 -3.43 -7.47
N ALA A 21 -9.33 -4.03 -6.74
CA ALA A 21 -10.61 -4.50 -7.26
C ALA A 21 -11.41 -3.37 -7.91
N ALA A 22 -11.56 -2.23 -7.24
CA ALA A 22 -12.27 -1.07 -7.77
C ALA A 22 -11.63 -0.48 -9.04
N ALA A 23 -10.32 -0.67 -9.25
CA ALA A 23 -9.63 -0.22 -10.45
C ALA A 23 -9.85 -1.14 -11.68
N LEU A 24 -10.60 -2.23 -11.52
CA LEU A 24 -10.92 -3.21 -12.56
C LEU A 24 -12.44 -3.30 -12.80
N PRO A 25 -13.10 -2.25 -13.31
CA PRO A 25 -14.57 -2.19 -13.38
C PRO A 25 -15.21 -3.24 -14.29
N MET A 26 -14.44 -3.81 -15.22
CA MET A 26 -14.91 -4.86 -16.15
C MET A 26 -14.54 -6.27 -15.70
N ALA A 27 -13.80 -6.42 -14.58
CA ALA A 27 -13.41 -7.73 -14.07
C ALA A 27 -14.53 -8.35 -13.24
N ARG A 28 -14.60 -9.68 -13.25
CA ARG A 28 -15.38 -10.42 -12.26
C ARG A 28 -14.53 -10.59 -11.01
N ILE A 29 -15.02 -10.14 -9.87
CA ILE A 29 -14.28 -10.10 -8.62
C ILE A 29 -15.01 -10.93 -7.57
N ALA A 30 -14.27 -11.82 -6.92
CA ALA A 30 -14.71 -12.54 -5.74
C ALA A 30 -13.54 -12.58 -4.74
N GLY A 31 -13.82 -12.83 -3.47
CA GLY A 31 -12.76 -12.94 -2.49
C GLY A 31 -13.24 -13.18 -1.08
N THR A 32 -12.27 -13.35 -0.18
CA THR A 32 -12.50 -13.60 1.24
C THR A 32 -12.22 -12.37 2.09
N GLY A 33 -12.53 -12.41 3.38
CA GLY A 33 -12.28 -11.32 4.33
C GLY A 33 -13.42 -10.29 4.37
N ARG A 34 -13.23 -9.18 5.10
CA ARG A 34 -14.32 -8.24 5.44
C ARG A 34 -15.03 -7.63 4.24
N GLY A 35 -14.32 -7.37 3.14
CA GLY A 35 -14.90 -6.87 1.89
C GLY A 35 -15.22 -7.96 0.86
N GLY A 36 -15.05 -9.24 1.23
CA GLY A 36 -15.24 -10.39 0.36
C GLY A 36 -16.60 -11.05 0.54
N GLN A 37 -17.05 -11.78 -0.47
CA GLN A 37 -18.35 -12.49 -0.50
C GLN A 37 -18.21 -13.99 -0.20
N VAL A 38 -16.99 -14.48 0.01
CA VAL A 38 -16.68 -15.90 0.24
C VAL A 38 -16.05 -16.06 1.62
N ALA A 39 -16.58 -16.95 2.45
CA ALA A 39 -15.95 -17.28 3.73
C ALA A 39 -14.63 -18.03 3.48
N PHE A 40 -13.60 -17.75 4.28
CA PHE A 40 -12.27 -18.35 4.06
C PHE A 40 -12.23 -19.85 4.34
N ASP A 41 -13.09 -20.32 5.25
CA ASP A 41 -13.25 -21.71 5.67
C ASP A 41 -14.27 -22.50 4.82
N ASP A 42 -15.04 -21.82 3.96
CA ASP A 42 -15.85 -22.47 2.92
C ASP A 42 -14.97 -22.94 1.76
N ALA A 43 -14.27 -24.05 2.00
CA ALA A 43 -13.25 -24.57 1.10
C ALA A 43 -13.79 -24.94 -0.28
N ASP A 44 -15.02 -25.44 -0.37
CA ASP A 44 -15.65 -25.80 -1.63
C ASP A 44 -15.95 -24.56 -2.47
N ARG A 45 -16.48 -23.49 -1.83
CA ARG A 45 -16.70 -22.22 -2.52
C ARG A 45 -15.40 -21.57 -2.96
N VAL A 46 -14.35 -21.59 -2.12
CA VAL A 46 -13.03 -21.06 -2.49
C VAL A 46 -12.47 -21.83 -3.68
N ARG A 47 -12.41 -23.16 -3.64
CA ARG A 47 -11.89 -23.98 -4.74
C ARG A 47 -12.67 -23.79 -6.04
N PHE A 48 -13.99 -23.63 -5.95
CA PHE A 48 -14.83 -23.31 -7.11
C PHE A 48 -14.42 -21.99 -7.77
N GLU A 49 -14.15 -20.94 -6.99
CA GLU A 49 -13.70 -19.66 -7.54
C GLU A 49 -12.25 -19.74 -8.06
N LEU A 50 -11.35 -20.43 -7.35
CA LEU A 50 -9.95 -20.63 -7.79
C LEU A 50 -9.86 -21.35 -9.14
N ALA A 51 -10.70 -22.37 -9.37
CA ALA A 51 -10.73 -23.13 -10.63
C ALA A 51 -11.13 -22.27 -11.85
N ARG A 52 -11.79 -21.13 -11.62
CA ARG A 52 -12.27 -20.21 -12.68
C ARG A 52 -11.49 -18.90 -12.70
N ALA A 53 -10.58 -18.70 -11.75
CA ALA A 53 -9.79 -17.49 -11.64
C ALA A 53 -8.75 -17.43 -12.76
N THR A 54 -8.59 -16.25 -13.32
CA THR A 54 -7.46 -15.92 -14.21
C THR A 54 -6.33 -15.26 -13.42
N HIS A 55 -6.69 -14.60 -12.32
CA HIS A 55 -5.79 -13.87 -11.44
C HIS A 55 -6.18 -14.17 -10.00
N ILE A 56 -5.19 -14.45 -9.17
CA ILE A 56 -5.35 -14.68 -7.74
C ILE A 56 -4.41 -13.74 -6.99
N LEU A 57 -4.95 -12.96 -6.07
CA LEU A 57 -4.19 -12.03 -5.24
C LEU A 57 -4.38 -12.38 -3.77
N SER A 58 -3.29 -12.53 -3.02
CA SER A 58 -3.36 -12.62 -1.56
C SER A 58 -2.89 -11.32 -0.92
N SER A 59 -3.71 -10.76 -0.04
CA SER A 59 -3.34 -9.67 0.87
C SER A 59 -3.50 -10.05 2.34
N VAL A 60 -3.64 -11.34 2.62
CA VAL A 60 -3.76 -11.85 3.98
C VAL A 60 -2.41 -11.72 4.71
N PRO A 61 -2.36 -11.15 5.91
CA PRO A 61 -1.14 -11.17 6.72
C PRO A 61 -0.83 -12.60 7.21
N PRO A 62 0.44 -13.04 7.22
CA PRO A 62 0.81 -14.31 7.82
C PRO A 62 0.72 -14.23 9.34
N GLY A 63 0.41 -15.37 9.96
CA GLY A 63 0.59 -15.62 11.39
C GLY A 63 1.96 -16.21 11.64
N GLU A 64 2.01 -17.38 12.28
CA GLU A 64 3.21 -18.24 12.28
C GLU A 64 3.50 -18.73 10.86
N ASP A 65 2.46 -19.22 10.18
CA ASP A 65 2.46 -19.57 8.76
C ASP A 65 1.62 -18.59 7.91
N ASP A 66 1.79 -18.64 6.58
CA ASP A 66 0.87 -17.99 5.65
C ASP A 66 -0.42 -18.84 5.55
N PRO A 67 -1.58 -18.34 6.01
CA PRO A 67 -2.80 -19.15 6.08
C PRO A 67 -3.34 -19.54 4.69
N VAL A 68 -3.08 -18.73 3.67
CA VAL A 68 -3.52 -19.03 2.30
C VAL A 68 -2.70 -20.16 1.72
N LEU A 69 -1.37 -20.13 1.90
CA LEU A 69 -0.51 -21.22 1.47
C LEU A 69 -0.77 -22.51 2.25
N ALA A 70 -1.04 -22.41 3.56
CA ALA A 70 -1.39 -23.57 4.40
C ALA A 70 -2.72 -24.22 3.97
N GLY A 71 -3.76 -23.41 3.75
CA GLY A 71 -5.10 -23.92 3.41
C GLY A 71 -5.29 -24.31 1.94
N TYR A 72 -4.70 -23.55 1.01
CA TYR A 72 -4.98 -23.63 -0.43
C TYR A 72 -3.72 -23.80 -1.29
N GLY A 73 -2.56 -24.10 -0.69
CA GLY A 73 -1.30 -24.23 -1.41
C GLY A 73 -1.29 -25.31 -2.50
N ARG A 74 -2.08 -26.39 -2.35
CA ARG A 74 -2.22 -27.40 -3.41
C ARG A 74 -3.02 -26.87 -4.59
N ASP A 75 -4.14 -26.19 -4.33
CA ASP A 75 -4.98 -25.58 -5.37
C ASP A 75 -4.21 -24.50 -6.15
N LEU A 76 -3.44 -23.68 -5.42
CA LEU A 76 -2.55 -22.68 -6.00
C LEU A 76 -1.39 -23.28 -6.80
N ALA A 77 -1.05 -24.56 -6.62
CA ALA A 77 0.02 -25.23 -7.39
C ALA A 77 -0.53 -25.84 -8.69
N ALA A 78 -1.81 -26.21 -8.68
CA ALA A 78 -2.48 -26.81 -9.83
C ALA A 78 -3.00 -25.78 -10.84
N THR A 79 -3.16 -24.51 -10.43
CA THR A 79 -3.67 -23.45 -11.30
C THR A 79 -2.61 -22.90 -12.25
N ARG A 80 -3.06 -22.40 -13.41
CA ARG A 80 -2.25 -21.59 -14.34
C ARG A 80 -2.55 -20.09 -14.23
N ALA A 81 -3.40 -19.70 -13.28
CA ALA A 81 -3.74 -18.31 -13.04
C ALA A 81 -2.49 -17.50 -12.67
N TRP A 82 -2.50 -16.22 -13.02
CA TRP A 82 -1.55 -15.27 -12.46
C TRP A 82 -1.69 -15.22 -10.93
N THR A 83 -0.58 -15.22 -10.20
CA THR A 83 -0.59 -15.13 -8.73
C THR A 83 0.19 -13.92 -8.25
N GLY A 84 -0.41 -13.18 -7.32
CA GLY A 84 0.19 -12.03 -6.66
C GLY A 84 0.09 -12.11 -5.15
N TYR A 85 1.08 -11.55 -4.46
CA TYR A 85 1.08 -11.43 -3.00
C TYR A 85 1.45 -10.02 -2.56
N LEU A 86 0.62 -9.41 -1.72
CA LEU A 86 0.92 -8.12 -1.09
C LEU A 86 1.75 -8.36 0.18
N SER A 87 3.07 -8.22 0.02
CA SER A 87 4.06 -8.29 1.07
C SER A 87 4.32 -6.91 1.69
N SER A 88 5.45 -6.75 2.38
CA SER A 88 5.87 -5.49 2.98
C SER A 88 7.37 -5.27 2.81
N THR A 89 7.81 -4.03 2.67
CA THR A 89 9.25 -3.68 2.69
C THR A 89 9.90 -3.92 4.05
N GLY A 90 9.10 -4.21 5.09
CA GLY A 90 9.56 -4.70 6.39
C GLY A 90 10.45 -5.94 6.30
N VAL A 91 10.34 -6.74 5.23
CA VAL A 91 11.15 -7.95 5.01
C VAL A 91 12.65 -7.67 4.92
N TYR A 92 13.06 -6.46 4.51
CA TYR A 92 14.47 -6.07 4.40
C TYR A 92 15.17 -5.84 5.74
N GLY A 93 14.43 -5.75 6.85
CA GLY A 93 14.98 -5.35 8.16
C GLY A 93 15.63 -3.95 8.20
N ASP A 94 16.44 -3.71 9.22
CA ASP A 94 17.20 -2.47 9.33
C ASP A 94 18.40 -2.46 8.38
N THR A 95 18.61 -1.32 7.72
CA THR A 95 19.74 -1.10 6.81
C THR A 95 20.47 0.21 7.11
N GLY A 96 20.24 0.80 8.29
CA GLY A 96 20.85 2.09 8.67
C GLY A 96 20.45 3.23 7.74
N GLY A 97 19.30 3.11 7.04
CA GLY A 97 18.85 4.07 6.05
C GLY A 97 19.42 3.87 4.64
N ALA A 98 20.19 2.83 4.37
CA ALA A 98 20.65 2.56 3.00
C ALA A 98 19.48 2.38 2.01
N TRP A 99 19.77 2.56 0.72
CA TRP A 99 18.83 2.22 -0.34
C TRP A 99 18.82 0.70 -0.54
N VAL A 100 17.60 0.13 -0.58
CA VAL A 100 17.36 -1.29 -0.85
C VAL A 100 16.53 -1.47 -2.11
N ASP A 101 16.95 -2.39 -2.96
CA ASP A 101 16.17 -2.90 -4.08
C ASP A 101 15.75 -4.36 -3.83
N GLU A 102 15.14 -5.01 -4.81
CA GLU A 102 14.63 -6.36 -4.66
C GLU A 102 15.71 -7.45 -4.49
N HIS A 103 17.00 -7.13 -4.71
CA HIS A 103 18.13 -8.04 -4.48
C HIS A 103 18.67 -7.97 -3.05
N ALA A 104 18.27 -6.96 -2.27
CA ALA A 104 18.69 -6.83 -0.89
C ALA A 104 18.24 -8.06 -0.05
N PRO A 105 19.06 -8.52 0.90
CA PRO A 105 18.70 -9.63 1.78
C PRO A 105 17.39 -9.38 2.54
N THR A 106 16.65 -10.46 2.81
CA THR A 106 15.41 -10.42 3.58
C THR A 106 15.46 -11.35 4.79
N GLY A 107 14.62 -11.09 5.79
CA GLY A 107 14.47 -11.97 6.97
C GLY A 107 15.38 -11.66 8.15
N GLY A 108 16.36 -10.75 7.99
CA GLY A 108 17.22 -10.29 9.08
C GLY A 108 16.54 -9.36 10.08
N GLY A 109 15.36 -8.82 9.74
CA GLY A 109 14.61 -7.90 10.59
C GLY A 109 13.55 -8.56 11.47
N ARG A 110 12.74 -7.72 12.12
CA ARG A 110 11.67 -8.16 13.04
C ARG A 110 10.48 -8.83 12.35
N ARG A 111 10.34 -8.70 11.03
CA ARG A 111 9.19 -9.19 10.24
C ARG A 111 9.41 -10.60 9.69
N ARG A 112 9.90 -11.52 10.52
CA ARG A 112 10.31 -12.89 10.10
C ARG A 112 9.19 -13.69 9.42
N ALA A 113 8.00 -13.74 10.01
CA ALA A 113 6.85 -14.42 9.39
C ALA A 113 6.49 -13.85 8.01
N ARG A 114 6.56 -12.53 7.85
CA ARG A 114 6.35 -11.88 6.54
C ARG A 114 7.45 -12.26 5.55
N ALA A 115 8.71 -12.30 5.97
CA ALA A 115 9.82 -12.69 5.11
C ALA A 115 9.72 -14.16 4.69
N ALA A 116 9.27 -15.05 5.57
CA ALA A 116 9.01 -16.45 5.26
C ALA A 116 7.88 -16.59 4.21
N ALA A 117 6.76 -15.89 4.41
CA ALA A 117 5.66 -15.86 3.44
C ALA A 117 6.10 -15.25 2.10
N ASP A 118 6.84 -14.13 2.10
CA ASP A 118 7.42 -13.49 0.91
C ASP A 118 8.24 -14.50 0.09
N ALA A 119 9.16 -15.23 0.74
CA ALA A 119 9.96 -16.25 0.10
C ALA A 119 9.13 -17.44 -0.41
N ALA A 120 8.14 -17.90 0.36
CA ALA A 120 7.28 -19.02 -0.03
C ALA A 120 6.41 -18.69 -1.25
N TRP A 121 5.88 -17.46 -1.33
CA TRP A 121 5.16 -16.99 -2.52
C TRP A 121 6.08 -16.85 -3.74
N LEU A 122 7.30 -16.32 -3.55
CA LEU A 122 8.31 -16.22 -4.62
C LEU A 122 8.68 -17.61 -5.19
N ALA A 123 8.91 -18.60 -4.32
CA ALA A 123 9.26 -19.96 -4.71
C ALA A 123 8.19 -20.64 -5.59
N ARG A 124 6.95 -20.12 -5.57
CA ARG A 124 5.81 -20.61 -6.34
C ARG A 124 5.56 -19.80 -7.61
N GLY A 125 6.46 -18.89 -7.97
CA GLY A 125 6.35 -18.09 -9.19
C GLY A 125 5.36 -16.91 -9.08
N ALA A 126 5.04 -16.46 -7.86
CA ALA A 126 4.17 -15.31 -7.68
C ALA A 126 4.87 -13.97 -8.00
N ARG A 127 4.05 -12.94 -8.21
CA ARG A 127 4.50 -11.54 -8.25
C ARG A 127 4.32 -10.98 -6.85
N VAL A 128 5.43 -10.78 -6.15
CA VAL A 128 5.43 -10.35 -4.75
C VAL A 128 5.65 -8.86 -4.66
N PHE A 129 4.63 -8.13 -4.22
CA PHE A 129 4.66 -6.68 -4.11
C PHE A 129 5.07 -6.29 -2.70
N ARG A 130 6.29 -5.77 -2.54
CA ARG A 130 6.80 -5.32 -1.24
C ARG A 130 6.37 -3.88 -1.02
N LEU A 131 5.37 -3.70 -0.15
CA LEU A 131 4.72 -2.42 0.08
C LEU A 131 5.30 -1.69 1.29
N PRO A 132 5.66 -0.40 1.18
CA PRO A 132 6.07 0.44 2.30
C PRO A 132 4.83 1.00 3.04
N GLY A 133 4.97 2.15 3.71
CA GLY A 133 3.85 2.80 4.40
C GLY A 133 2.74 3.22 3.42
N ILE A 134 1.59 2.56 3.51
CA ILE A 134 0.45 2.81 2.61
C ILE A 134 -0.34 4.03 3.11
N TYR A 135 -0.64 4.96 2.21
CA TYR A 135 -1.55 6.07 2.48
C TYR A 135 -2.57 6.28 1.34
N GLY A 136 -3.67 6.95 1.64
CA GLY A 136 -4.73 7.23 0.67
C GLY A 136 -6.00 7.74 1.35
N PRO A 137 -7.15 7.77 0.64
CA PRO A 137 -8.42 8.20 1.21
C PRO A 137 -8.79 7.37 2.44
N GLY A 138 -9.18 8.04 3.53
CA GLY A 138 -9.56 7.42 4.80
C GLY A 138 -8.40 6.75 5.57
N ARG A 139 -7.16 6.85 5.07
CA ARG A 139 -5.97 6.33 5.73
C ARG A 139 -4.75 7.17 5.35
N SER A 140 -4.62 8.36 5.92
CA SER A 140 -3.53 9.29 5.61
C SER A 140 -3.02 10.04 6.84
N PRO A 141 -1.84 10.69 6.73
CA PRO A 141 -1.42 11.72 7.67
C PRO A 141 -2.48 12.80 7.92
N LEU A 142 -3.26 13.21 6.91
CA LEU A 142 -4.27 14.26 7.07
C LEU A 142 -5.41 13.80 7.98
N ASP A 143 -5.83 12.54 7.87
CA ASP A 143 -6.88 11.98 8.72
C ASP A 143 -6.44 11.96 10.19
N ARG A 144 -5.19 11.56 10.46
CA ARG A 144 -4.61 11.58 11.82
C ARG A 144 -4.47 13.00 12.38
N ILE A 145 -4.13 13.97 11.53
CA ILE A 145 -4.02 15.37 11.95
C ILE A 145 -5.41 15.92 12.31
N ARG A 146 -6.42 15.66 11.48
CA ARG A 146 -7.82 16.04 11.75
C ARG A 146 -8.36 15.40 13.03
N ALA A 147 -7.94 14.17 13.34
CA ALA A 147 -8.30 13.47 14.58
C ALA A 147 -7.57 13.98 15.84
N GLY A 148 -6.53 14.81 15.71
CA GLY A 148 -5.72 15.28 16.84
C GLY A 148 -4.64 14.30 17.31
N ASP A 149 -4.46 13.17 16.63
CA ASP A 149 -3.52 12.10 17.00
C ASP A 149 -2.12 12.27 16.40
N ALA A 150 -1.86 13.38 15.71
CA ALA A 150 -0.62 13.60 14.99
C ALA A 150 0.52 14.05 15.92
N ARG A 151 1.52 13.19 16.08
CA ARG A 151 2.76 13.45 16.83
C ARG A 151 3.94 13.69 15.88
N ARG A 152 4.83 14.62 16.21
CA ARG A 152 6.07 14.90 15.44
C ARG A 152 7.28 14.36 16.18
N ILE A 153 7.53 13.07 16.00
CA ILE A 153 8.69 12.41 16.58
C ILE A 153 9.91 12.66 15.70
N ASP A 154 10.98 13.17 16.30
CA ASP A 154 12.29 13.32 15.67
C ASP A 154 13.22 12.18 16.08
N ALA A 155 13.72 11.50 15.05
CA ALA A 155 14.67 10.41 15.14
C ALA A 155 15.74 10.71 14.09
N PRO A 156 16.94 11.19 14.49
CA PRO A 156 17.96 11.63 13.56
C PRO A 156 18.27 10.58 12.47
N GLY A 157 18.24 11.01 11.21
CA GLY A 157 18.49 10.14 10.05
C GLY A 157 17.37 9.16 9.69
N GLN A 158 16.31 9.04 10.50
CA GLN A 158 15.17 8.16 10.22
C GLN A 158 14.35 8.67 9.04
N VAL A 159 14.08 7.78 8.09
CA VAL A 159 13.15 8.03 7.00
C VAL A 159 12.16 6.88 6.86
N PHE A 160 11.03 7.18 6.26
CA PHE A 160 10.06 6.16 5.87
C PHE A 160 9.73 6.32 4.39
N SER A 161 9.77 5.20 3.67
CA SER A 161 9.22 5.13 2.31
C SER A 161 7.70 4.97 2.40
N ARG A 162 6.98 5.46 1.39
CA ARG A 162 5.51 5.42 1.36
C ARG A 162 5.03 5.04 -0.03
N VAL A 163 3.73 4.76 -0.15
CA VAL A 163 3.08 4.57 -1.45
C VAL A 163 1.61 4.94 -1.32
N HIS A 164 1.08 5.65 -2.32
CA HIS A 164 -0.34 5.91 -2.38
C HIS A 164 -1.09 4.64 -2.78
N VAL A 165 -2.26 4.37 -2.19
CA VAL A 165 -3.01 3.13 -2.45
C VAL A 165 -3.39 2.94 -3.92
N ASP A 166 -3.64 4.03 -4.64
CA ASP A 166 -3.92 4.00 -6.09
C ASP A 166 -2.70 3.59 -6.91
N ASP A 167 -1.50 3.93 -6.43
CA ASP A 167 -0.26 3.52 -7.08
C ASP A 167 0.05 2.04 -6.86
N ILE A 168 -0.37 1.48 -5.72
CA ILE A 168 -0.40 0.03 -5.51
C ILE A 168 -1.32 -0.61 -6.55
N ALA A 169 -2.54 -0.09 -6.71
CA ALA A 169 -3.50 -0.63 -7.68
C ALA A 169 -2.94 -0.62 -9.11
N ARG A 170 -2.38 0.51 -9.53
CA ARG A 170 -1.71 0.65 -10.83
C ARG A 170 -0.54 -0.32 -10.99
N GLY A 171 0.28 -0.50 -9.95
CA GLY A 171 1.45 -1.36 -9.99
C GLY A 171 1.11 -2.84 -10.08
N VAL A 172 0.10 -3.28 -9.33
CA VAL A 172 -0.40 -4.66 -9.38
C VAL A 172 -1.01 -4.97 -10.76
N ILE A 173 -1.83 -4.07 -11.30
CA ILE A 173 -2.46 -4.24 -12.62
C ILE A 173 -1.40 -4.24 -13.73
N ALA A 174 -0.42 -3.34 -13.66
CA ALA A 174 0.70 -3.31 -14.61
C ALA A 174 1.56 -4.60 -14.57
N ALA A 175 1.43 -5.41 -13.51
CA ALA A 175 2.16 -6.66 -13.34
C ALA A 175 1.40 -7.92 -13.76
N PHE A 176 0.20 -7.81 -14.34
CA PHE A 176 -0.58 -8.96 -14.80
C PHE A 176 0.16 -9.79 -15.87
N ASP A 177 0.96 -9.13 -16.71
CA ASP A 177 1.78 -9.80 -17.74
C ASP A 177 3.28 -9.84 -17.37
N ALA A 178 3.66 -9.32 -16.20
CA ALA A 178 5.06 -9.25 -15.78
C ALA A 178 5.59 -10.63 -15.39
N PRO A 179 6.91 -10.89 -15.46
CA PRO A 179 7.49 -12.16 -14.99
C PRO A 179 7.34 -12.33 -13.46
N PRO A 180 7.41 -13.58 -12.95
CA PRO A 180 7.50 -13.83 -11.51
C PRO A 180 8.63 -13.05 -10.85
N GLY A 181 8.47 -12.73 -9.57
CA GLY A 181 9.51 -12.07 -8.79
C GLY A 181 8.97 -10.97 -7.87
N ALA A 182 9.90 -10.37 -7.14
CA ALA A 182 9.58 -9.27 -6.25
C ALA A 182 9.55 -7.93 -7.00
N TYR A 183 8.67 -7.03 -6.54
CA TYR A 183 8.53 -5.66 -7.01
C TYR A 183 8.28 -4.74 -5.82
N ASN A 184 9.15 -3.76 -5.61
CA ASN A 184 8.96 -2.67 -4.67
C ASN A 184 8.03 -1.64 -5.29
N LEU A 185 6.86 -1.43 -4.67
CA LEU A 185 5.94 -0.36 -5.05
C LEU A 185 6.02 0.74 -4.00
N ALA A 186 6.94 1.68 -4.21
CA ALA A 186 7.18 2.85 -3.37
C ALA A 186 7.11 4.14 -4.20
N ASP A 187 6.78 5.26 -3.56
CA ASP A 187 7.02 6.59 -4.12
C ASP A 187 8.52 6.90 -4.23
N ASP A 188 8.86 8.07 -4.79
CA ASP A 188 10.24 8.45 -5.12
C ASP A 188 10.97 9.14 -3.96
N LEU A 189 10.27 9.46 -2.86
CA LEU A 189 10.81 10.28 -1.79
C LEU A 189 10.59 9.68 -0.39
N PRO A 190 11.55 8.86 0.10
CA PRO A 190 11.65 8.54 1.51
C PRO A 190 11.80 9.83 2.33
N ALA A 191 10.96 10.00 3.36
CA ALA A 191 10.93 11.24 4.14
C ALA A 191 10.72 10.99 5.64
N PRO A 192 11.30 11.83 6.52
CA PRO A 192 11.05 11.77 7.96
C PRO A 192 9.57 11.92 8.30
N GLN A 193 9.09 11.20 9.31
CA GLN A 193 7.67 11.25 9.68
C GLN A 193 7.27 12.64 10.19
N ALA A 194 8.13 13.32 10.95
CA ALA A 194 7.89 14.67 11.45
C ALA A 194 7.69 15.70 10.33
N GLU A 195 8.38 15.57 9.20
CA GLU A 195 8.23 16.46 8.04
C GLU A 195 6.89 16.23 7.32
N VAL A 196 6.47 14.97 7.20
CA VAL A 196 5.18 14.63 6.59
C VAL A 196 4.02 15.18 7.42
N ILE A 197 4.10 15.06 8.75
CA ILE A 197 3.09 15.64 9.65
C ILE A 197 3.11 17.17 9.56
N ALA A 198 4.29 17.80 9.62
CA ALA A 198 4.39 19.26 9.54
C ALA A 198 3.82 19.82 8.23
N PHE A 199 4.10 19.15 7.10
CA PHE A 199 3.50 19.50 5.82
C PHE A 199 1.98 19.34 5.82
N GLY A 200 1.47 18.23 6.36
CA GLY A 200 0.03 18.00 6.48
C GLY A 200 -0.69 19.06 7.32
N CYS A 201 -0.12 19.46 8.45
CA CYS A 201 -0.68 20.51 9.32
C CYS A 201 -0.77 21.84 8.55
N ARG A 202 0.31 22.24 7.87
CA ARG A 202 0.32 23.46 7.04
C ARG A 202 -0.71 23.39 5.91
N LEU A 203 -0.84 22.23 5.26
CA LEU A 203 -1.80 22.02 4.18
C LEU A 203 -3.26 22.14 4.67
N LEU A 204 -3.53 21.74 5.90
CA LEU A 204 -4.85 21.83 6.53
C LEU A 204 -5.11 23.17 7.25
N GLY A 205 -4.13 24.07 7.31
CA GLY A 205 -4.22 25.29 8.11
C GLY A 205 -4.26 25.04 9.63
N MET A 206 -3.77 23.88 10.09
CA MET A 206 -3.76 23.50 11.50
C MET A 206 -2.40 23.80 12.16
N PRO A 207 -2.36 24.03 13.48
CA PRO A 207 -1.11 24.20 14.21
C PRO A 207 -0.17 23.02 13.99
N VAL A 208 1.11 23.31 13.81
CA VAL A 208 2.15 22.28 13.71
C VAL A 208 2.55 21.89 15.14
N PRO A 209 2.41 20.62 15.56
CA PRO A 209 2.81 20.18 16.90
C PRO A 209 4.31 20.43 17.17
N PRO A 210 4.74 20.58 18.43
CA PRO A 210 6.16 20.62 18.76
C PRO A 210 6.83 19.30 18.37
N VAL A 211 8.15 19.36 18.18
CA VAL A 211 8.96 18.17 17.93
C VAL A 211 9.27 17.49 19.25
N GLU A 212 9.17 16.16 19.27
CA GLU A 212 9.52 15.33 20.42
C GLU A 212 10.67 14.39 20.03
N PRO A 213 11.81 14.42 20.74
CA PRO A 213 12.88 13.43 20.56
C PRO A 213 12.37 12.00 20.77
N VAL A 214 12.83 11.05 19.94
CA VAL A 214 12.38 9.64 19.99
C VAL A 214 12.66 8.93 21.32
N ASP A 215 13.69 9.35 22.03
CA ASP A 215 14.07 8.86 23.36
C ASP A 215 13.16 9.39 24.47
N ALA A 216 12.74 10.66 24.37
CA ALA A 216 11.81 11.30 25.30
C ALA A 216 10.33 11.02 24.99
N ALA A 217 10.02 10.55 23.79
CA ALA A 217 8.65 10.31 23.37
C ALA A 217 8.02 9.07 24.04
N GLU A 218 6.83 9.24 24.59
CA GLU A 218 5.98 8.15 25.07
C GLU A 218 5.38 7.37 23.89
N LEU A 219 6.18 6.44 23.38
CA LEU A 219 5.81 5.56 22.25
C LEU A 219 5.35 4.20 22.76
N SER A 220 4.25 3.71 22.19
CA SER A 220 3.85 2.31 22.34
C SER A 220 4.96 1.37 21.84
N PRO A 221 5.02 0.11 22.32
CA PRO A 221 6.03 -0.85 21.85
C PRO A 221 6.05 -1.01 20.32
N ALA A 222 4.87 -0.98 19.69
CA ALA A 222 4.75 -1.06 18.24
C ALA A 222 5.30 0.18 17.52
N ALA A 223 5.07 1.37 18.07
CA ALA A 223 5.62 2.62 17.54
C ALA A 223 7.14 2.66 17.71
N ARG A 224 7.67 2.28 18.87
CA ARG A 224 9.13 2.18 19.10
C ARG A 224 9.78 1.20 18.13
N ALA A 225 9.16 0.03 17.91
CA ALA A 225 9.64 -0.95 16.93
C ALA A 225 9.56 -0.45 15.48
N PHE A 226 8.72 0.55 15.17
CA PHE A 226 8.67 1.18 13.85
C PHE A 226 9.88 2.11 13.62
N TYR A 227 10.37 2.79 14.66
CA TYR A 227 11.59 3.61 14.61
C TYR A 227 12.88 2.80 14.75
N ALA A 228 12.81 1.52 15.11
CA ALA A 228 13.98 0.66 15.28
C ALA A 228 14.60 0.14 13.97
N GLU A 229 13.96 0.35 12.82
CA GLU A 229 14.49 -0.08 11.52
C GLU A 229 14.40 1.06 10.51
N ASN A 230 15.48 1.32 9.76
CA ASN A 230 15.60 2.41 8.80
C ASN A 230 16.05 1.91 7.43
N ARG A 231 15.31 2.30 6.38
CA ARG A 231 15.60 1.90 4.99
C ARG A 231 14.97 2.85 3.97
N ARG A 232 15.62 3.03 2.83
CA ARG A 232 15.10 3.74 1.64
C ARG A 232 14.76 2.73 0.56
N VAL A 233 13.52 2.71 0.08
CA VAL A 233 13.06 1.66 -0.85
C VAL A 233 13.17 2.15 -2.28
N ALA A 234 14.04 1.51 -3.07
CA ALA A 234 14.14 1.78 -4.49
C ALA A 234 12.99 1.12 -5.27
N ASN A 235 12.48 1.80 -6.29
CA ASN A 235 11.37 1.35 -7.12
C ASN A 235 11.74 1.19 -8.61
N GLY A 236 13.04 1.12 -8.90
CA GLY A 236 13.58 1.10 -10.26
C GLY A 236 13.17 -0.14 -11.07
N ARG A 237 13.07 -1.31 -10.43
CA ARG A 237 12.65 -2.54 -11.10
C ARG A 237 11.21 -2.47 -11.58
N ALA A 238 10.29 -2.00 -10.74
CA ALA A 238 8.89 -1.77 -11.11
C ALA A 238 8.77 -0.79 -12.29
N LYS A 239 9.53 0.32 -12.26
CA LYS A 239 9.60 1.28 -13.37
C LYS A 239 10.06 0.67 -14.68
N ARG A 240 11.12 -0.14 -14.65
CA ARG A 240 11.71 -0.73 -15.87
C ARG A 240 10.89 -1.89 -16.43
N LEU A 241 10.44 -2.81 -15.57
CA LEU A 241 9.83 -4.06 -16.01
C LEU A 241 8.31 -3.98 -16.19
N LEU A 242 7.64 -3.08 -15.46
CA LEU A 242 6.18 -2.94 -15.51
C LEU A 242 5.73 -1.72 -16.31
N GLY A 243 6.65 -0.83 -16.69
CA GLY A 243 6.31 0.51 -17.17
C GLY A 243 5.58 1.37 -16.12
N TRP A 244 5.57 0.94 -14.86
CA TRP A 244 4.84 1.58 -13.78
C TRP A 244 5.59 2.81 -13.27
N ARG A 245 4.88 3.94 -13.10
CA ARG A 245 5.40 5.12 -12.39
C ARG A 245 4.37 5.55 -11.36
N PRO A 246 4.79 5.93 -10.14
CA PRO A 246 3.86 6.44 -9.15
C PRO A 246 3.22 7.73 -9.67
N ALA A 247 1.88 7.76 -9.72
CA ALA A 247 1.13 8.97 -9.99
C ALA A 247 1.27 9.99 -8.86
N PHE A 248 1.60 9.53 -7.65
CA PHE A 248 1.92 10.32 -6.48
C PHE A 248 3.40 10.11 -6.14
N PRO A 249 4.33 10.78 -6.86
CA PRO A 249 5.77 10.51 -6.77
C PRO A 249 6.38 10.90 -5.42
N ASP A 250 5.70 11.74 -4.64
CA ASP A 250 6.10 12.04 -3.28
C ASP A 250 4.88 12.31 -2.39
N TYR A 251 5.13 12.33 -1.09
CA TYR A 251 4.11 12.58 -0.09
C TYR A 251 3.47 13.98 -0.22
N ARG A 252 4.18 15.00 -0.72
CA ARG A 252 3.62 16.35 -0.84
C ARG A 252 2.56 16.39 -1.92
N PHE A 253 2.84 15.78 -3.08
CA PHE A 253 1.91 15.66 -4.18
C PHE A 253 0.69 14.82 -3.77
N GLY A 254 0.91 13.65 -3.17
CA GLY A 254 -0.19 12.79 -2.72
C GLY A 254 -1.06 13.42 -1.64
N LEU A 255 -0.47 14.09 -0.65
CA LEU A 255 -1.25 14.77 0.38
C LEU A 255 -2.05 15.95 -0.18
N ARG A 256 -1.50 16.74 -1.13
CA ARG A 256 -2.27 17.79 -1.81
C ARG A 256 -3.47 17.23 -2.57
N ALA A 257 -3.26 16.17 -3.34
CA ALA A 257 -4.34 15.52 -4.08
C ALA A 257 -5.42 14.97 -3.15
N LEU A 258 -5.03 14.34 -2.03
CA LEU A 258 -5.97 13.88 -1.01
C LEU A 258 -6.76 15.03 -0.40
N ASN A 259 -6.10 16.13 -0.04
CA ASN A 259 -6.77 17.30 0.51
C ASN A 259 -7.80 17.87 -0.48
N ALA A 260 -7.44 18.04 -1.75
CA ALA A 260 -8.34 18.53 -2.78
C ALA A 260 -9.57 17.62 -2.99
N SER A 261 -9.39 16.30 -2.92
CA SER A 261 -10.48 15.34 -3.11
C SER A 261 -11.40 15.16 -1.91
N THR A 262 -10.93 15.44 -0.69
CA THR A 262 -11.69 15.24 0.56
C THR A 262 -12.19 16.53 1.20
N SER A 263 -11.76 17.68 0.67
CA SER A 263 -12.20 19.00 1.07
C SER A 263 -12.26 19.87 -0.19
N PRO A 264 -13.25 19.65 -1.08
CA PRO A 264 -13.41 20.50 -2.25
C PRO A 264 -13.60 21.93 -1.77
N MET A 265 -12.82 22.87 -2.30
CA MET A 265 -13.11 24.28 -2.12
C MET A 265 -14.56 24.52 -2.54
N PRO A 266 -15.37 25.28 -1.77
CA PRO A 266 -16.67 25.70 -2.27
C PRO A 266 -16.45 26.36 -3.63
N ALA A 267 -17.18 25.89 -4.65
CA ALA A 267 -17.15 26.50 -5.96
C ALA A 267 -17.35 28.00 -5.76
N SER A 268 -16.38 28.80 -6.25
CA SER A 268 -16.49 30.25 -6.24
C SER A 268 -17.88 30.61 -6.76
N SER A 269 -18.71 31.25 -5.93
CA SER A 269 -20.00 31.75 -6.40
C SER A 269 -19.71 32.62 -7.63
N ALA A 270 -20.50 32.43 -8.68
CA ALA A 270 -20.39 33.23 -9.89
C ALA A 270 -20.40 34.72 -9.50
N PRO A 271 -19.56 35.55 -10.14
CA PRO A 271 -19.56 36.98 -9.85
C PRO A 271 -20.97 37.54 -9.96
N ALA A 272 -21.34 38.41 -9.03
CA ALA A 272 -22.65 39.04 -9.04
C ALA A 272 -22.91 39.67 -10.42
N ALA A 273 -24.09 39.39 -10.98
CA ALA A 273 -24.52 40.03 -12.21
C ALA A 273 -24.46 41.55 -12.01
N ALA A 274 -23.82 42.26 -12.94
CA ALA A 274 -23.70 43.70 -12.91
C ALA A 274 -25.09 44.34 -12.68
N SER A 275 -25.21 45.19 -11.66
CA SER A 275 -26.48 45.87 -11.38
C SER A 275 -26.82 46.78 -12.56
N GLY A 276 -28.01 46.58 -13.12
CA GLY A 276 -28.54 47.34 -14.25
C GLY A 276 -29.02 48.74 -13.86
N ASP A 277 -28.23 49.50 -13.11
CA ASP A 277 -28.49 50.93 -12.90
C ASP A 277 -27.81 51.73 -14.01
N GLN A 278 -28.49 51.75 -15.16
CA GLN A 278 -28.45 52.87 -16.08
C GLN A 278 -29.88 53.18 -16.52
N ARG A 279 -30.59 54.00 -15.74
CA ARG A 279 -31.38 55.17 -16.19
C ARG A 279 -32.01 55.91 -15.03
#